data_AF-A0A1D1VET2-F1
#
_entry.id   AF-A0A1D1VET2-F1
#
_cell.length_a   1.000
_cell.length_b   1.000
_cell.length_c   1.000
_cell.angle_alpha   90.00
_cell.angle_beta   90.00
_cell.angle_gamma   90.00
#
_symmetry.space_group_name_H-M   'P 1'
#
loop_
_entity.id
_entity.type
_entity.pdbx_description
1 polymer ?
#
loop_
_entity_poly.entity_id
_entity_poly.type
_entity_poly.pdbx_seq_one_letter_code
_entity_poly.pdbx_strand_id
1 'polypeptide(L)'
;MVVGLAGKATKEKKDSTDATLKKIVEGMLNDADISGALTVLSSEDIVAVPSPEVLENLRLEHPAEAAGSSFREPPDPTQLPDDVTVDEIMAAVQSFPNGSAGGIDCLHPQLLKDMLAGAADGTTTALAERPG
;
A
#
# COMPACT_ATOMS: atom_id res chain seq x y z
N MET A 1 40.42 -50.32 1.21
CA MET A 1 40.57 -49.07 1.98
C MET A 1 40.54 -47.94 0.96
N VAL A 2 39.65 -46.96 0.91
CA VAL A 2 38.62 -46.42 1.80
C VAL A 2 37.58 -45.70 0.91
N VAL A 3 36.30 -45.99 1.17
CA VAL A 3 35.10 -45.13 1.25
C VAL A 3 34.92 -43.98 0.23
N GLY A 4 33.80 -44.03 -0.49
CA GLY A 4 33.28 -42.94 -1.30
C GLY A 4 32.63 -41.81 -0.47
N LEU A 5 32.54 -40.62 -1.07
CA LEU A 5 31.72 -39.54 -0.54
C LEU A 5 30.71 -39.10 -1.60
N ALA A 6 29.44 -39.33 -1.28
CA ALA A 6 28.28 -38.81 -1.98
C ALA A 6 28.22 -37.29 -1.83
N GLY A 7 28.27 -36.57 -2.96
CA GLY A 7 27.85 -35.17 -3.02
C GLY A 7 26.34 -35.09 -2.87
N LYS A 8 25.85 -34.66 -1.71
CA LYS A 8 24.44 -34.41 -1.45
C LYS A 8 23.94 -33.29 -2.35
N ALA A 9 22.92 -33.58 -3.17
CA ALA A 9 22.08 -32.55 -3.77
C ALA A 9 21.41 -31.74 -2.65
N THR A 10 21.70 -30.44 -2.60
CA THR A 10 20.96 -29.47 -1.78
C THR A 10 19.55 -29.36 -2.37
N LYS A 11 18.56 -29.91 -1.65
CA LYS A 11 17.15 -29.71 -1.96
C LYS A 11 16.84 -28.22 -1.76
N GLU A 12 16.52 -27.54 -2.86
CA GLU A 12 16.05 -26.15 -2.86
C GLU A 12 14.77 -26.03 -2.04
N LYS A 13 14.74 -25.09 -1.09
CA LYS A 13 13.55 -24.68 -0.33
C LYS A 13 12.62 -23.88 -1.26
N LYS A 14 11.98 -24.54 -2.23
CA LYS A 14 11.07 -23.87 -3.17
C LYS A 14 9.65 -23.67 -2.59
N ASP A 15 9.23 -24.53 -1.65
CA ASP A 15 7.87 -24.51 -1.10
C ASP A 15 7.59 -23.33 -0.13
N SER A 16 8.60 -22.76 0.54
CA SER A 16 8.37 -21.71 1.54
C SER A 16 8.15 -20.33 0.94
N THR A 17 8.72 -20.06 -0.23
CA THR A 17 8.61 -18.76 -0.91
C THR A 17 7.27 -18.65 -1.62
N ASP A 18 6.86 -19.71 -2.33
CA ASP A 18 5.60 -19.73 -3.09
C ASP A 18 4.37 -19.63 -2.18
N ALA A 19 4.39 -20.33 -1.03
CA ALA A 19 3.34 -20.22 -0.02
C ALA A 19 3.26 -18.81 0.61
N THR A 20 4.39 -18.12 0.72
CA THR A 20 4.44 -16.73 1.21
C THR A 20 3.93 -15.76 0.16
N LEU A 21 4.33 -15.92 -1.11
CA LEU A 21 3.85 -15.14 -2.23
C LEU A 21 2.34 -15.27 -2.40
N LYS A 22 1.80 -16.49 -2.32
CA LYS A 22 0.36 -16.74 -2.36
C LYS A 22 -0.39 -15.98 -1.26
N LYS A 23 0.12 -15.97 -0.03
CA LYS A 23 -0.50 -15.22 1.08
C LYS A 23 -0.47 -13.71 0.86
N ILE A 24 0.64 -13.19 0.34
CA ILE A 24 0.78 -11.75 0.04
C ILE A 24 -0.23 -11.37 -1.04
N VAL A 25 -0.26 -12.12 -2.15
CA VAL A 25 -1.19 -11.88 -3.26
C VAL A 25 -2.64 -12.02 -2.83
N GLU A 26 -2.98 -13.03 -2.01
CA GLU A 26 -4.32 -13.16 -1.44
C GLU A 26 -4.71 -11.96 -0.57
N GLY A 27 -3.79 -11.43 0.23
CA GLY A 27 -4.00 -10.19 1.00
C GLY A 27 -4.29 -9.01 0.08
N MET A 28 -3.45 -8.78 -0.93
CA MET A 28 -3.61 -7.68 -1.88
C MET A 28 -4.91 -7.77 -2.67
N LEU A 29 -5.35 -8.99 -3.05
CA LEU A 29 -6.63 -9.19 -3.71
C LEU A 29 -7.82 -8.91 -2.78
N ASN A 30 -7.74 -9.29 -1.50
CA ASN A 30 -8.75 -8.95 -0.50
C ASN A 30 -8.84 -7.43 -0.28
N ASP A 31 -7.71 -6.74 -0.43
CA ASP A 31 -7.61 -5.27 -0.31
C ASP A 31 -7.95 -4.54 -1.63
N ALA A 32 -8.36 -5.28 -2.67
CA ALA A 32 -8.64 -4.78 -4.01
C ALA A 32 -7.43 -4.13 -4.74
N ASP A 33 -6.21 -4.41 -4.30
CA ASP A 33 -4.98 -3.99 -4.97
C ASP A 33 -4.54 -5.00 -6.05
N ILE A 34 -5.33 -5.04 -7.13
CA ILE A 34 -5.10 -5.95 -8.26
C ILE A 34 -3.78 -5.61 -8.97
N SER A 35 -3.44 -4.32 -9.05
CA SER A 35 -2.23 -3.85 -9.75
C SER A 35 -0.97 -4.21 -8.97
N GLY A 36 -0.98 -4.03 -7.65
CA GLY A 36 0.10 -4.47 -6.79
C GLY A 36 0.24 -5.99 -6.80
N ALA A 37 -0.86 -6.75 -6.75
CA ALA A 37 -0.83 -8.20 -6.86
C ALA A 37 -0.18 -8.68 -8.17
N LEU A 38 -0.55 -8.08 -9.31
CA LEU A 38 0.06 -8.37 -10.62
C LEU A 38 1.55 -8.02 -10.64
N THR A 39 1.92 -6.89 -10.05
CA THR A 39 3.30 -6.44 -9.97
C THR A 39 4.14 -7.42 -9.16
N VAL A 40 3.67 -7.85 -7.99
CA VAL A 40 4.36 -8.83 -7.13
C VAL A 40 4.48 -10.19 -7.82
N LEU A 41 3.43 -10.64 -8.52
CA LEU A 41 3.48 -11.89 -9.29
C LEU A 41 4.45 -11.85 -10.47
N SER A 42 4.66 -10.67 -11.06
CA SER A 42 5.49 -10.50 -12.26
C SER A 42 6.92 -10.06 -11.94
N SER A 43 7.21 -9.69 -10.69
CA SER A 43 8.52 -9.19 -10.28
C SER A 43 9.49 -10.34 -10.00
N GLU A 44 10.71 -10.19 -10.50
CA GLU A 44 11.87 -11.03 -10.16
C GLU A 44 12.74 -10.39 -9.05
N ASP A 45 12.27 -9.26 -8.48
CA ASP A 45 13.03 -8.52 -7.47
C ASP A 45 13.21 -9.33 -6.19
N ILE A 46 14.43 -9.26 -5.66
CA ILE A 46 14.79 -9.89 -4.40
C ILE A 46 15.23 -8.82 -3.40
N VAL A 47 14.92 -9.05 -2.12
CA VAL A 47 15.41 -8.19 -1.04
C VAL A 47 16.94 -8.26 -1.02
N ALA A 48 17.59 -7.10 -1.15
CA ALA A 48 19.04 -7.01 -1.11
C ALA A 48 19.58 -7.54 0.23
N VAL A 49 20.64 -8.36 0.16
CA VAL A 49 21.29 -8.89 1.37
C VAL A 49 21.98 -7.73 2.11
N PRO A 50 21.81 -7.60 3.44
CA PRO A 50 22.45 -6.54 4.20
C PRO A 50 23.98 -6.64 4.11
N SER A 51 24.60 -5.73 3.36
CA SER A 51 26.04 -5.64 3.17
C SER A 51 26.48 -4.16 3.19
N PRO A 52 27.74 -3.86 3.54
CA PRO A 52 28.23 -2.48 3.53
C PRO A 52 28.21 -1.87 2.12
N GLU A 53 28.40 -2.69 1.08
CA GLU A 53 28.34 -2.29 -0.33
C GLU A 53 26.92 -1.87 -0.74
N VAL A 54 25.90 -2.64 -0.34
CA VAL A 54 24.50 -2.28 -0.58
C VAL A 54 24.15 -0.96 0.11
N LEU A 55 24.67 -0.75 1.32
CA LEU A 55 24.45 0.49 2.07
C LEU A 55 25.07 1.71 1.37
N GLU A 56 26.27 1.57 0.82
CA GLU A 56 26.92 2.64 0.04
C GLU A 56 26.13 2.96 -1.24
N ASN A 57 25.68 1.95 -1.97
CA ASN A 57 24.82 2.14 -3.15
C ASN A 57 23.51 2.86 -2.81
N LEU A 58 22.85 2.47 -1.70
CA LEU A 58 21.65 3.16 -1.23
C LEU A 58 21.92 4.63 -0.90
N ARG A 59 23.06 4.95 -0.27
CA ARG A 59 23.44 6.33 0.02
C ARG A 59 23.74 7.16 -1.24
N LEU A 60 24.17 6.52 -2.32
CA LEU A 60 24.45 7.19 -3.58
C LEU A 60 23.16 7.55 -4.33
N GLU A 61 22.18 6.65 -4.32
CA GLU A 61 20.88 6.86 -4.98
C GLU A 61 19.94 7.80 -4.20
N HIS A 62 20.10 7.89 -2.87
CA HIS A 62 19.29 8.76 -2.04
C HIS A 62 19.95 10.13 -1.82
N PRO A 63 19.27 11.25 -2.09
CA PRO A 63 19.77 12.57 -1.73
C PRO A 63 20.05 12.63 -0.23
N ALA A 64 21.15 13.29 0.16
CA ALA A 64 21.36 13.64 1.55
C ALA A 64 20.15 14.44 2.05
N GLU A 65 19.70 14.13 3.27
CA GLU A 65 18.54 14.75 3.89
C GLU A 65 18.67 16.29 3.78
N ALA A 66 17.71 16.92 3.10
CA ALA A 66 17.77 18.34 2.84
C ALA A 66 17.83 19.09 4.18
N ALA A 67 18.89 19.88 4.38
CA ALA A 67 19.02 20.71 5.58
C ALA A 67 17.81 21.66 5.64
N GLY A 68 16.91 21.40 6.59
CA GLY A 68 15.64 22.11 6.70
C GLY A 68 14.42 21.34 6.19
N SER A 69 14.36 20.01 6.41
CA SER A 69 13.09 19.28 6.51
C SER A 69 12.23 19.91 7.60
N SER A 70 11.63 21.05 7.27
CA SER A 70 10.67 21.74 8.08
C SER A 70 9.37 20.99 7.89
N PHE A 71 8.96 20.26 8.93
CA PHE A 71 7.54 19.99 9.06
C PHE A 71 6.81 21.33 8.96
N ARG A 72 5.68 21.36 8.24
CA ARG A 72 4.85 22.56 8.21
C ARG A 72 4.44 22.88 9.65
N GLU A 73 4.46 24.17 10.00
CA GLU A 73 3.92 24.64 11.27
C GLU A 73 2.49 24.09 11.43
N PRO A 74 2.11 23.58 12.61
CA PRO A 74 0.75 23.14 12.86
C PRO A 74 -0.24 24.26 12.52
N PRO A 75 -1.38 23.97 11.89
CA PRO A 75 -2.41 24.97 11.65
C PRO A 75 -2.91 25.57 12.97
N ASP A 76 -3.24 26.87 12.96
CA ASP A 76 -3.76 27.58 14.13
C ASP A 76 -5.10 26.96 14.59
N PRO A 77 -5.21 26.48 15.85
CA PRO A 77 -6.44 25.86 16.35
C PRO A 77 -7.62 26.82 16.46
N THR A 78 -7.41 28.13 16.29
CA THR A 78 -8.48 29.15 16.36
C THR A 78 -9.09 29.50 15.00
N GLN A 79 -8.48 29.09 13.89
CA GLN A 79 -9.08 29.22 12.57
C GLN A 79 -10.14 28.13 12.38
N LEU A 80 -11.38 28.55 12.09
CA LEU A 80 -12.38 27.63 11.55
C LEU A 80 -11.94 27.20 10.15
N PRO A 81 -12.04 25.91 9.79
CA PRO A 81 -11.88 25.48 8.41
C PRO A 81 -12.90 26.18 7.50
N ASP A 82 -12.52 26.43 6.26
CA ASP A 82 -13.46 26.89 5.23
C ASP A 82 -14.57 25.84 5.02
N ASP A 83 -15.76 26.30 4.61
CA ASP A 83 -16.88 25.41 4.27
C ASP A 83 -16.47 24.51 3.10
N VAL A 84 -16.39 23.20 3.35
CA VAL A 84 -15.99 22.20 2.35
C VAL A 84 -17.19 21.76 1.53
N THR A 85 -17.08 21.82 0.21
CA THR A 85 -18.11 21.39 -0.73
C THR A 85 -18.05 19.88 -1.00
N VAL A 86 -19.17 19.29 -1.45
CA VAL A 86 -19.22 17.87 -1.83
C VAL A 86 -18.23 17.56 -2.94
N ASP A 87 -18.08 18.45 -3.92
CA ASP A 87 -17.15 18.27 -5.05
C ASP A 87 -15.68 18.23 -4.57
N GLU A 88 -15.32 19.03 -3.57
CA GLU A 88 -13.98 19.00 -2.98
C GLU A 88 -13.72 17.69 -2.23
N ILE A 89 -14.72 17.17 -1.51
CA ILE A 89 -14.62 15.86 -0.83
C ILE A 89 -14.46 14.74 -1.87
N MET A 90 -15.28 14.76 -2.92
CA MET A 90 -15.20 13.80 -4.03
C MET A 90 -13.81 13.83 -4.69
N ALA A 91 -13.30 15.03 -4.98
CA ALA A 91 -11.98 15.21 -5.58
C ALA A 91 -10.86 14.72 -4.65
N ALA A 92 -10.96 15.00 -3.35
CA ALA A 92 -10.00 14.52 -2.35
C ALA A 92 -9.99 12.98 -2.27
N VAL A 93 -11.14 12.32 -2.24
CA VAL A 93 -11.24 10.85 -2.23
C VAL A 93 -10.71 10.24 -3.55
N GLN A 94 -10.98 10.89 -4.69
CA GLN A 94 -10.47 10.41 -5.99
C GLN A 94 -8.96 10.64 -6.16
N SER A 95 -8.36 11.58 -5.43
CA SER A 95 -6.94 11.90 -5.51
C SER A 95 -6.00 10.80 -4.99
N PHE A 96 -6.51 9.87 -4.17
CA PHE A 96 -5.69 8.76 -3.67
C PHE A 96 -5.19 7.88 -4.82
N PRO A 97 -3.89 7.52 -4.86
CA PRO A 97 -3.40 6.51 -5.79
C PRO A 97 -4.10 5.16 -5.58
N ASN A 98 -4.22 4.37 -6.64
CA ASN A 98 -4.70 2.98 -6.51
C ASN A 98 -3.66 2.14 -5.76
N GLY A 99 -4.11 1.24 -4.89
CA GLY A 99 -3.23 0.46 -4.00
C GLY A 99 -2.68 1.26 -2.80
N SER A 100 -3.19 2.47 -2.53
CA SER A 100 -2.80 3.24 -1.35
C SER A 100 -3.27 2.55 -0.07
N ALA A 101 -2.37 2.30 0.89
CA ALA A 101 -2.70 1.60 2.13
C ALA A 101 -3.75 2.32 2.99
N GLY A 102 -4.46 1.54 3.81
CA GLY A 102 -5.40 2.05 4.81
C GLY A 102 -4.69 2.68 6.02
N GLY A 103 -5.37 3.63 6.67
CA GLY A 103 -4.88 4.29 7.88
C GLY A 103 -5.05 3.43 9.14
N ILE A 104 -5.00 4.08 10.31
CA ILE A 104 -5.25 3.45 11.62
C ILE A 104 -6.66 2.83 11.74
N ASP A 105 -7.60 3.32 10.94
CA ASP A 105 -8.96 2.84 10.79
C ASP A 105 -9.08 1.63 9.85
N CYS A 106 -7.98 1.23 9.21
CA CYS A 106 -7.92 0.17 8.21
C CYS A 106 -8.87 0.39 7.01
N LEU A 107 -9.35 1.62 6.78
CA LEU A 107 -10.17 1.93 5.62
C LEU A 107 -9.26 2.19 4.42
N HIS A 108 -9.36 1.33 3.41
CA HIS A 108 -8.59 1.49 2.18
C HIS A 108 -9.23 2.59 1.32
N PRO A 109 -8.44 3.54 0.77
CA PRO A 109 -8.93 4.51 -0.19
C PRO A 109 -9.71 3.91 -1.37
N GLN A 110 -9.33 2.71 -1.81
CA GLN A 110 -10.09 2.00 -2.85
C GLN A 110 -11.52 1.65 -2.40
N LEU A 111 -11.68 1.16 -1.17
CA LEU A 111 -13.00 0.87 -0.59
C LEU A 111 -13.84 2.15 -0.48
N LEU A 112 -13.24 3.27 -0.09
CA LEU A 112 -13.92 4.57 -0.05
C LEU A 112 -14.41 5.02 -1.43
N LYS A 113 -13.57 4.86 -2.47
CA LYS A 113 -13.96 5.14 -3.85
C LYS A 113 -15.11 4.23 -4.30
N ASP A 114 -15.07 2.94 -3.97
CA ASP A 114 -16.08 1.96 -4.37
C ASP A 114 -17.43 2.24 -3.69
N MET A 115 -17.42 2.56 -2.39
CA MET A 115 -18.61 2.97 -1.64
C MET A 115 -19.27 4.23 -2.24
N LEU A 116 -18.44 5.17 -2.68
CA LEU A 116 -18.88 6.44 -3.25
C LEU A 116 -19.36 6.30 -4.70
N ALA A 117 -18.75 5.37 -5.46
CA ALA A 117 -19.18 5.01 -6.81
C ALA A 117 -20.52 4.23 -6.82
N GLY A 118 -20.80 3.45 -5.77
CA GLY A 118 -22.00 2.61 -5.64
C GLY A 118 -23.28 3.33 -5.20
N ALA A 119 -23.24 4.63 -4.91
CA ALA A 119 -24.40 5.40 -4.45
C ALA A 119 -25.29 5.97 -5.58
N ALA A 120 -25.09 5.55 -6.83
CA ALA A 120 -25.93 5.97 -7.96
C ALA A 120 -27.32 5.31 -7.97
N ASP A 121 -27.52 4.23 -7.23
CA ASP A 121 -28.78 3.49 -7.20
C ASP A 121 -29.71 4.03 -6.10
N GLY A 122 -30.17 5.28 -6.23
CA GLY A 122 -31.43 5.86 -5.73
C GLY A 122 -31.95 5.58 -4.30
N THR A 123 -31.22 4.87 -3.44
CA THR A 123 -31.68 4.30 -2.17
C THR A 123 -31.17 5.07 -0.97
N THR A 124 -30.10 5.85 -1.13
CA THR A 124 -29.54 6.71 -0.07
C THR A 124 -30.35 7.99 0.15
N THR A 125 -31.10 8.46 -0.85
CA THR A 125 -32.00 9.61 -0.71
C THR A 125 -33.20 9.34 0.21
N ALA A 126 -33.57 8.08 0.42
CA ALA A 126 -34.71 7.72 1.27
C ALA A 126 -34.43 7.86 2.79
N LEU A 127 -33.16 8.00 3.21
CA LEU A 127 -32.80 8.16 4.63
C LEU A 127 -32.60 9.63 5.05
N ALA A 128 -32.46 10.56 4.09
CA ALA A 128 -32.33 11.99 4.36
C ALA A 128 -33.69 12.69 4.63
N GLU A 129 -34.80 12.08 4.21
CA GLU A 129 -36.15 12.64 4.31
C GLU A 129 -36.97 11.92 5.40
N ARG A 130 -36.56 12.05 6.68
CA ARG A 130 -37.49 11.82 7.80
C ARG A 130 -37.84 13.16 8.44
N PRO A 131 -39.00 13.76 8.12
CA PRO A 131 -39.51 14.89 8.90
C PRO A 131 -39.89 14.40 10.30
N GLY A 132 -39.48 15.18 11.31
CA GLY A 132 -39.90 15.02 12.71
C GLY A 132 -41.34 15.42 12.95
#